data_AF-A0A9P8RLQ5-F1
#
_entry.id   AF-A0A9P8RLQ5-F1
#
_cell.length_a   1.000
_cell.length_b   1.000
_cell.length_c   1.000
_cell.angle_alpha   90.00
_cell.angle_beta   90.00
_cell.angle_gamma   90.00
#
_symmetry.space_group_name_H-M   'P 1'
#
loop_
_entity.id
_entity.type
_entity.pdbx_description
1 polymer ?
#
loop_
_entity_poly.entity_id
_entity_poly.type
_entity_poly.pdbx_seq_one_letter_code
_entity_poly.pdbx_strand_id
1 'polypeptide(L)'
;MPPQKYSSTDKILTRLISVSDGVKRRQSLKGIENKRVREAFTLLSIGTATGRKEVYLEFLQQIQTVVGSYGVVLCAAALGVSAVYAMKVSFRRELGSKIKEKEDVLYHACLRRIEASPLQGSGHTTDGVTGWTSPYTGDGYELTWEDAKVVVHSNQIVGQVYLIDTYSEKMASFMIVPVSDDLTRLFAMQRSKI
;
A
#
# COMPACT_ATOMS: atom_id res chain seq x y z
N MET A 1 -21.60 -23.53 -18.40
CA MET A 1 -20.18 -23.42 -18.01
C MET A 1 -19.87 -21.97 -17.62
N PRO A 2 -19.43 -21.67 -16.39
CA PRO A 2 -18.99 -20.32 -16.05
C PRO A 2 -17.70 -19.98 -16.80
N PRO A 3 -17.56 -18.76 -17.35
CA PRO A 3 -16.41 -18.38 -18.17
C PRO A 3 -15.12 -18.36 -17.32
N GLN A 4 -14.12 -19.13 -17.74
CA GLN A 4 -12.81 -19.18 -17.11
C GLN A 4 -12.07 -17.86 -17.40
N LYS A 5 -12.18 -16.89 -16.49
CA LYS A 5 -11.65 -15.52 -16.66
C LYS A 5 -10.13 -15.45 -16.92
N TYR A 6 -9.38 -16.53 -16.66
CA TYR A 6 -7.92 -16.59 -16.78
C TYR A 6 -7.45 -17.85 -17.51
N SER A 7 -7.94 -18.04 -18.75
CA SER A 7 -7.65 -19.24 -19.55
C SER A 7 -6.24 -19.30 -20.16
N SER A 8 -5.47 -18.20 -20.12
CA SER A 8 -4.09 -18.10 -20.64
C SER A 8 -3.29 -17.03 -19.87
N THR A 9 -1.97 -17.17 -19.83
CA THR A 9 -1.03 -16.17 -19.30
C THR A 9 -1.17 -14.82 -20.00
N ASP A 10 -1.47 -14.78 -21.30
CA ASP A 10 -1.66 -13.51 -22.03
C ASP A 10 -2.90 -12.76 -21.55
N LYS A 11 -3.99 -13.46 -21.26
CA LYS A 11 -5.21 -12.84 -20.70
C LYS A 11 -4.95 -12.27 -19.30
N ILE A 12 -4.10 -12.93 -18.53
CA ILE A 12 -3.67 -12.44 -17.21
C ILE A 12 -2.83 -11.17 -17.38
N LEU A 13 -1.89 -11.14 -18.33
CA LEU A 13 -1.10 -9.95 -18.64
C LEU A 13 -1.95 -8.79 -19.14
N THR A 14 -2.89 -9.01 -20.05
CA THR A 14 -3.82 -7.96 -20.50
C THR A 14 -4.61 -7.38 -19.33
N ARG A 15 -5.00 -8.21 -18.36
CA ARG A 15 -5.66 -7.75 -17.14
C ARG A 15 -4.72 -6.92 -16.26
N LEU A 16 -3.47 -7.35 -16.10
CA LEU A 16 -2.44 -6.62 -15.35
C LEU A 16 -2.16 -5.25 -15.98
N ILE A 17 -2.01 -5.19 -17.31
CA ILE A 17 -1.84 -3.93 -18.07
C ILE A 17 -3.04 -3.02 -17.85
N SER A 18 -4.27 -3.53 -18.03
CA SER A 18 -5.49 -2.75 -17.83
C SER A 18 -5.62 -2.16 -16.42
N VAL A 19 -5.21 -2.92 -15.40
CA VAL A 19 -5.19 -2.44 -14.00
C VAL A 19 -4.06 -1.42 -13.81
N SER A 20 -2.86 -1.68 -14.35
CA SER A 20 -1.73 -0.75 -14.26
C SER A 20 -2.07 0.60 -14.90
N ASP A 21 -2.62 0.61 -16.11
CA ASP A 21 -3.10 1.82 -16.79
C ASP A 21 -4.19 2.53 -15.98
N GLY A 22 -5.10 1.77 -15.39
CA GLY A 22 -6.14 2.31 -14.52
C GLY A 22 -5.56 3.01 -13.28
N VAL A 23 -4.53 2.42 -12.67
CA VAL A 23 -3.82 3.00 -11.52
C VAL A 23 -2.99 4.20 -11.94
N LYS A 24 -2.30 4.14 -13.08
CA LYS A 24 -1.53 5.26 -13.65
C LYS A 24 -2.41 6.49 -13.88
N ARG A 25 -3.58 6.30 -14.49
CA ARG A 25 -4.52 7.40 -14.76
C ARG A 25 -5.09 8.01 -13.49
N ARG A 26 -5.38 7.18 -12.47
CA ARG A 26 -5.94 7.63 -11.19
C ARG A 26 -4.90 8.09 -10.18
N GLN A 27 -3.63 7.78 -10.42
CA GLN A 27 -2.54 7.88 -9.44
C GLN A 27 -2.86 7.17 -8.11
N SER A 28 -3.80 6.22 -8.11
CA SER A 28 -4.35 5.58 -6.90
C SER A 28 -5.07 4.25 -7.19
N LEU A 29 -5.13 3.40 -6.16
CA LEU A 29 -5.89 2.15 -6.16
C LEU A 29 -7.37 2.41 -5.82
N LYS A 30 -8.29 1.69 -6.47
CA LYS A 30 -9.70 1.66 -6.03
C LYS A 30 -9.84 1.00 -4.66
N GLY A 31 -10.91 1.27 -3.93
CA GLY A 31 -11.15 0.68 -2.61
C GLY A 31 -10.99 -0.86 -2.56
N ILE A 32 -11.52 -1.57 -3.55
CA ILE A 32 -11.39 -3.04 -3.66
C ILE A 32 -9.94 -3.47 -3.98
N GLU A 33 -9.26 -2.74 -4.86
CA GLU A 33 -7.86 -3.00 -5.24
C GLU A 33 -6.95 -2.79 -4.03
N ASN A 34 -7.15 -1.68 -3.31
CA ASN A 34 -6.42 -1.32 -2.10
C ASN A 34 -6.63 -2.34 -0.98
N LYS A 35 -7.87 -2.77 -0.74
CA LYS A 35 -8.16 -3.84 0.21
C LYS A 35 -7.39 -5.13 -0.10
N ARG A 36 -7.35 -5.55 -1.36
CA ARG A 36 -6.61 -6.76 -1.77
C ARG A 36 -5.10 -6.61 -1.63
N VAL A 37 -4.56 -5.42 -1.94
CA VAL A 37 -3.14 -5.12 -1.75
C VAL A 37 -2.78 -5.16 -0.27
N ARG A 38 -3.59 -4.53 0.60
CA ARG A 38 -3.43 -4.62 2.06
C ARG A 38 -3.41 -6.06 2.54
N GLU A 39 -4.45 -6.84 2.20
CA GLU A 39 -4.55 -8.25 2.59
C GLU A 39 -3.35 -9.07 2.10
N ALA A 40 -2.83 -8.78 0.90
CA ALA A 40 -1.64 -9.45 0.35
C ALA A 40 -0.38 -9.14 1.16
N PHE A 41 -0.13 -7.87 1.52
CA PHE A 41 1.02 -7.49 2.32
C PHE A 41 0.93 -7.97 3.77
N THR A 42 -0.28 -7.96 4.37
CA THR A 42 -0.52 -8.58 5.67
C THR A 42 -0.24 -10.09 5.63
N LEU A 43 -0.62 -10.76 4.54
CA LEU A 43 -0.34 -12.19 4.38
C LEU A 43 1.16 -12.46 4.26
N LEU A 44 1.89 -11.63 3.51
CA LEU A 44 3.34 -11.71 3.38
C LEU A 44 4.06 -11.44 4.72
N SER A 45 3.57 -10.51 5.54
CA SER A 45 4.16 -10.23 6.85
C SER A 45 3.91 -11.33 7.88
N ILE A 46 2.73 -11.97 7.84
CA ILE A 46 2.44 -13.13 8.71
C ILE A 46 3.28 -14.35 8.28
N GLY A 47 3.55 -14.49 6.98
CA GLY A 47 4.41 -15.54 6.43
C GLY A 47 3.84 -16.96 6.49
N THR A 48 2.61 -17.12 6.98
CA THR A 48 1.92 -18.42 7.07
C THR A 48 0.45 -18.29 6.70
N ALA A 49 -0.07 -19.32 6.02
CA ALA A 49 -1.46 -19.38 5.57
C ALA A 49 -1.86 -20.83 5.31
N THR A 50 -3.17 -21.12 5.24
CA THR A 50 -3.68 -22.47 4.94
C THR A 50 -4.64 -22.45 3.74
N GLY A 51 -4.66 -23.55 2.99
CA GLY A 51 -5.60 -23.80 1.91
C GLY A 51 -5.45 -22.81 0.75
N ARG A 52 -6.52 -22.10 0.37
CA ARG A 52 -6.46 -21.17 -0.78
C ARG A 52 -5.51 -20.00 -0.57
N LYS A 53 -5.32 -19.57 0.69
CA LYS A 53 -4.42 -18.46 1.03
C LYS A 53 -2.96 -18.89 1.00
N GLU A 54 -2.66 -20.17 1.23
CA GLU A 54 -1.32 -20.73 1.13
C GLU A 54 -0.80 -20.67 -0.32
N VAL A 55 -1.59 -21.18 -1.27
CA VAL A 55 -1.27 -21.08 -2.71
C VAL A 55 -1.10 -19.62 -3.17
N TYR A 56 -1.87 -18.71 -2.58
CA TYR A 56 -1.75 -17.28 -2.87
C TYR A 56 -0.49 -16.69 -2.26
N LEU A 57 -0.13 -17.05 -1.03
CA LEU A 57 1.08 -16.62 -0.34
C LEU A 57 2.35 -17.06 -1.10
N GLU A 58 2.43 -18.35 -1.46
CA GLU A 58 3.55 -18.89 -2.25
C GLU A 58 3.73 -18.12 -3.58
N PHE A 59 2.62 -17.85 -4.24
CA PHE A 59 2.61 -17.06 -5.47
C PHE A 59 3.12 -15.63 -5.22
N LEU A 60 2.66 -14.95 -4.18
CA LEU A 60 3.12 -13.59 -3.86
C LEU A 60 4.61 -13.56 -3.48
N GLN A 61 5.10 -14.53 -2.71
CA GLN A 61 6.53 -14.66 -2.38
C GLN A 61 7.37 -14.86 -3.63
N GLN A 62 6.92 -15.70 -4.57
CA GLN A 62 7.59 -15.90 -5.85
C GLN A 62 7.66 -14.58 -6.65
N ILE A 63 6.54 -13.85 -6.75
CA ILE A 63 6.50 -12.56 -7.44
C ILE A 63 7.42 -11.54 -6.74
N GLN A 64 7.38 -11.47 -5.42
CA GLN A 64 8.24 -10.58 -4.64
C GLN A 64 9.73 -10.87 -4.90
N THR A 65 10.09 -12.14 -5.06
CA THR A 65 11.47 -12.56 -5.34
C THR A 65 11.91 -12.20 -6.76
N VAL A 66 11.05 -12.43 -7.76
CA VAL A 66 11.42 -12.26 -9.18
C VAL A 66 11.34 -10.80 -9.62
N VAL A 67 10.30 -10.11 -9.16
CA VAL A 67 9.84 -8.80 -9.65
C VAL A 67 10.01 -7.72 -8.59
N GLY A 68 9.76 -8.05 -7.31
CA GLY A 68 9.76 -7.09 -6.21
C GLY A 68 8.37 -6.65 -5.78
N SER A 69 8.34 -5.68 -4.86
CA SER A 69 7.12 -5.22 -4.19
C SER A 69 6.07 -4.63 -5.14
N TYR A 70 6.50 -3.96 -6.22
CA TYR A 70 5.58 -3.44 -7.24
C TYR A 70 4.77 -4.56 -7.93
N GLY A 71 5.42 -5.70 -8.18
CA GLY A 71 4.78 -6.88 -8.75
C GLY A 71 3.72 -7.44 -7.83
N VAL A 72 3.97 -7.44 -6.51
CA VAL A 72 3.00 -7.84 -5.49
C VAL A 72 1.78 -6.92 -5.51
N VAL A 73 1.99 -5.60 -5.51
CA VAL A 73 0.89 -4.60 -5.60
C VAL A 73 0.02 -4.86 -6.83
N LEU A 74 0.65 -5.00 -8.00
CA LEU A 74 -0.06 -5.16 -9.26
C LEU A 74 -0.84 -6.48 -9.32
N CYS A 75 -0.22 -7.58 -8.91
CA CYS A 75 -0.85 -8.90 -8.86
C CYS A 75 -2.01 -8.95 -7.86
N ALA A 76 -1.85 -8.36 -6.68
CA ALA A 76 -2.89 -8.31 -5.66
C ALA A 76 -4.09 -7.45 -6.09
N ALA A 77 -3.83 -6.28 -6.69
CA ALA A 77 -4.88 -5.43 -7.24
C ALA A 77 -5.68 -6.13 -8.36
N ALA A 78 -4.98 -6.83 -9.26
CA ALA A 78 -5.58 -7.39 -10.46
C ALA A 78 -6.29 -8.75 -10.24
N LEU A 79 -5.70 -9.65 -9.45
CA LEU A 79 -6.07 -11.07 -9.42
C LEU A 79 -6.74 -11.48 -8.10
N GLY A 80 -6.11 -11.22 -6.96
CA GLY A 80 -6.59 -11.67 -5.65
C GLY A 80 -6.62 -13.20 -5.48
N VAL A 81 -6.92 -13.65 -4.25
CA VAL A 81 -6.78 -15.05 -3.80
C VAL A 81 -7.49 -16.06 -4.71
N SER A 82 -8.78 -15.84 -5.00
CA SER A 82 -9.59 -16.81 -5.76
C SER A 82 -9.12 -16.99 -7.20
N ALA A 83 -8.64 -15.92 -7.85
CA ALA A 83 -8.14 -16.00 -9.21
C ALA A 83 -6.83 -16.78 -9.29
N VAL A 84 -5.92 -16.53 -8.35
CA VAL A 84 -4.62 -17.21 -8.27
C VAL A 84 -4.82 -18.69 -7.94
N TYR A 85 -5.74 -19.01 -7.02
CA TYR A 85 -6.06 -20.40 -6.68
C TYR A 85 -6.63 -21.17 -7.90
N ALA A 86 -7.50 -20.53 -8.68
CA ALA A 86 -8.08 -21.13 -9.90
C ALA A 86 -7.10 -21.20 -11.09
N MET A 87 -5.93 -20.56 -10.98
CA MET A 87 -4.93 -20.52 -12.03
C MET A 87 -4.20 -21.88 -12.15
N LYS A 88 -3.73 -22.23 -13.36
CA LYS A 88 -2.84 -23.38 -13.52
C LYS A 88 -1.49 -23.10 -12.85
N VAL A 89 -0.89 -24.14 -12.26
CA VAL A 89 0.44 -24.06 -11.61
C VAL A 89 1.50 -23.51 -12.57
N SER A 90 1.47 -23.95 -13.83
CA SER A 90 2.40 -23.48 -14.87
C SER A 90 2.31 -21.98 -15.10
N PHE A 91 1.09 -21.41 -15.13
CA PHE A 91 0.89 -19.98 -15.33
C PHE A 91 1.36 -19.18 -14.11
N ARG A 92 1.12 -19.64 -12.89
CA ARG A 92 1.64 -18.99 -11.67
C ARG A 92 3.17 -18.88 -11.71
N ARG A 93 3.84 -19.96 -12.12
CA ARG A 93 5.30 -20.03 -12.22
C ARG A 93 5.85 -19.08 -13.28
N GLU A 94 5.22 -19.03 -14.45
CA GLU A 94 5.68 -18.23 -15.60
C GLU A 94 5.39 -16.73 -15.45
N LEU A 95 4.39 -16.36 -14.65
CA LEU A 95 3.89 -14.99 -14.59
C LEU A 95 4.93 -13.97 -14.10
N GLY A 96 5.78 -14.35 -13.12
CA GLY A 96 6.84 -13.45 -12.62
C GLY A 96 7.81 -13.04 -13.73
N SER A 97 8.28 -14.01 -14.53
CA SER A 97 9.18 -13.74 -15.65
C SER A 97 8.53 -12.84 -16.70
N LYS A 98 7.24 -13.06 -17.02
CA LYS A 98 6.53 -12.24 -18.01
C LYS A 98 6.19 -10.83 -17.52
N ILE A 99 5.97 -10.64 -16.22
CA ILE A 99 5.82 -9.30 -15.64
C ILE A 99 7.14 -8.54 -15.74
N LYS A 100 8.26 -9.21 -15.49
CA LYS A 100 9.60 -8.63 -15.61
C LYS A 100 9.97 -8.30 -17.05
N GLU A 101 9.60 -9.16 -18.00
CA GLU A 101 9.80 -8.93 -19.44
C GLU A 101 9.03 -7.69 -19.94
N LYS A 102 7.87 -7.39 -19.33
CA LYS A 102 7.04 -6.22 -19.67
C LYS A 102 7.11 -5.12 -18.61
N GLU A 103 8.21 -5.05 -17.87
CA GLU A 103 8.38 -4.14 -16.75
C GLU A 103 8.22 -2.68 -17.17
N ASP A 104 8.79 -2.29 -18.31
CA ASP A 104 8.69 -0.97 -18.93
C ASP A 104 7.25 -0.51 -19.21
N VAL A 105 6.35 -1.45 -19.52
CA VAL A 105 4.93 -1.17 -19.76
C VAL A 105 4.12 -1.18 -18.45
N LEU A 106 4.48 -2.06 -17.52
CA LEU A 106 3.73 -2.32 -16.30
C LEU A 106 4.14 -1.42 -15.12
N TYR A 107 5.40 -1.00 -15.08
CA TYR A 107 5.99 -0.21 -14.01
C TYR A 107 5.72 1.27 -14.22
N HIS A 108 5.17 1.90 -13.19
CA HIS A 108 4.96 3.34 -13.15
C HIS A 108 5.37 3.86 -11.77
N ALA A 109 5.94 5.07 -11.70
CA ALA A 109 6.40 5.67 -10.46
C ALA A 109 5.31 5.75 -9.36
N CYS A 110 4.03 5.78 -9.74
CA CYS A 110 2.90 5.74 -8.81
C CYS A 110 2.77 4.40 -8.05
N LEU A 111 3.23 3.27 -8.63
CA LEU A 111 3.25 1.98 -7.94
C LEU A 111 4.26 1.98 -6.78
N ARG A 112 5.42 2.64 -6.97
CA ARG A 112 6.41 2.84 -5.91
C ARG A 112 5.87 3.65 -4.73
N ARG A 113 4.99 4.63 -4.98
CA ARG A 113 4.30 5.39 -3.93
C ARG A 113 3.31 4.54 -3.14
N ILE A 114 2.64 3.60 -3.81
CA ILE A 114 1.72 2.64 -3.19
C ILE A 114 2.48 1.59 -2.37
N GLU A 115 3.66 1.16 -2.83
CA GLU A 115 4.57 0.27 -2.10
C GLU A 115 5.06 0.85 -0.78
N ALA A 116 5.21 2.18 -0.69
CA ALA A 116 5.61 2.86 0.54
C ALA A 116 4.48 2.95 1.58
N SER A 117 3.23 2.58 1.24
CA SER A 117 2.09 2.64 2.16
C SER A 117 1.06 1.50 1.99
N PRO A 118 1.46 0.21 1.95
CA PRO A 118 0.53 -0.87 1.64
C PRO A 118 -0.40 -1.24 2.81
N LEU A 119 -0.29 -0.58 3.96
CA LEU A 119 -1.01 -0.89 5.20
C LEU A 119 -1.92 0.23 5.71
N GLN A 120 -1.94 1.41 5.08
CA GLN A 120 -2.78 2.52 5.54
C GLN A 120 -4.21 2.34 5.04
N GLY A 121 -5.13 2.11 5.98
CA GLY A 121 -6.56 1.89 5.78
C GLY A 121 -7.25 3.04 5.04
N SER A 122 -8.22 2.70 4.19
CA SER A 122 -9.22 3.63 3.69
C SER A 122 -10.54 2.87 3.82
N GLY A 123 -11.18 3.07 4.97
CA GLY A 123 -12.57 2.74 5.22
C GLY A 123 -13.39 3.97 4.85
N HIS A 124 -14.20 3.84 3.81
CA HIS A 124 -15.17 4.86 3.45
C HIS A 124 -16.49 4.46 4.09
N THR A 125 -16.89 5.15 5.16
CA THR A 125 -18.29 5.29 5.52
C THR A 125 -18.57 6.78 5.47
N THR A 126 -19.46 7.16 4.57
CA THR A 126 -20.06 8.49 4.50
C THR A 126 -20.87 8.71 5.77
N ASP A 127 -20.61 9.81 6.48
CA ASP A 127 -21.64 10.81 6.79
C ASP A 127 -21.03 11.95 7.61
N GLY A 128 -21.19 13.17 7.09
CA GLY A 128 -21.33 14.40 7.86
C GLY A 128 -20.13 14.94 8.65
N VAL A 129 -19.72 16.15 8.27
CA VAL A 129 -19.05 17.18 9.08
C VAL A 129 -17.52 17.12 9.13
N THR A 130 -16.92 18.14 8.51
CA THR A 130 -15.56 18.69 8.64
C THR A 130 -14.61 17.98 9.62
N GLY A 131 -13.69 17.17 9.10
CA GLY A 131 -12.59 16.60 9.88
C GLY A 131 -11.59 15.89 8.98
N TRP A 132 -10.35 16.32 8.98
CA TRP A 132 -9.28 15.74 8.16
C TRP A 132 -8.99 14.31 8.65
N THR A 133 -9.13 13.31 7.77
CA THR A 133 -8.69 11.93 8.08
C THR A 133 -7.23 11.78 7.65
N SER A 134 -6.35 12.04 8.62
CA SER A 134 -4.94 11.68 8.55
C SER A 134 -4.78 10.17 8.27
N PRO A 135 -3.82 9.75 7.42
CA PRO A 135 -3.49 8.33 7.21
C PRO A 135 -2.85 7.66 8.44
N TYR A 136 -2.57 8.44 9.49
CA TYR A 136 -2.07 7.96 10.77
C TYR A 136 -3.26 7.60 11.67
N THR A 137 -3.39 6.32 12.01
CA THR A 137 -4.35 5.87 13.03
C THR A 137 -3.68 6.03 14.39
N GLY A 138 -4.29 6.84 15.25
CA GLY A 138 -3.75 7.16 16.57
C GLY A 138 -4.48 8.36 17.17
N ASP A 139 -4.11 8.69 18.39
CA ASP A 139 -4.62 9.88 19.05
C ASP A 139 -3.90 11.11 18.49
N GLY A 140 -4.67 12.10 18.06
CA GLY A 140 -4.14 13.41 17.71
C GLY A 140 -3.94 14.22 18.99
N TYR A 141 -2.81 14.93 19.07
CA TYR A 141 -2.56 15.90 20.12
C TYR A 141 -2.23 17.24 19.48
N GLU A 142 -2.78 18.31 20.02
CA GLU A 142 -2.41 19.65 19.59
C GLU A 142 -1.03 19.99 20.17
N LEU A 143 -0.06 20.17 19.28
CA LEU A 143 1.31 20.54 19.65
C LEU A 143 1.50 22.05 19.51
N THR A 144 2.24 22.64 20.44
CA THR A 144 2.62 24.06 20.36
C THR A 144 3.95 24.23 19.63
N TRP A 145 4.30 25.49 19.33
CA TRP A 145 5.59 25.80 18.74
C TRP A 145 6.78 25.41 19.63
N GLU A 146 6.60 25.46 20.94
CA GLU A 146 7.59 25.01 21.93
C GLU A 146 7.82 23.50 21.82
N ASP A 147 6.79 22.71 21.58
CA ASP A 147 6.92 21.26 21.36
C ASP A 147 7.74 20.94 20.11
N ALA A 148 7.53 21.71 19.04
CA ALA A 148 8.33 21.57 17.82
C ALA A 148 9.82 21.84 18.10
N LYS A 149 10.14 22.83 18.94
CA LYS A 149 11.53 23.07 19.37
C LYS A 149 12.07 21.89 20.18
N VAL A 150 11.29 21.34 21.10
CA VAL A 150 11.69 20.16 21.87
C VAL A 150 12.00 18.99 20.95
N VAL A 151 11.14 18.71 19.95
CA VAL A 151 11.38 17.66 18.96
C VAL A 151 12.72 17.85 18.26
N VAL A 152 12.99 19.05 17.73
CA VAL A 152 14.22 19.34 16.98
C VAL A 152 15.49 19.23 17.84
N HIS A 153 15.41 19.56 19.14
CA HIS A 153 16.59 19.59 20.03
C HIS A 153 16.75 18.33 20.90
N SER A 154 15.77 17.42 20.91
CA SER A 154 15.74 16.28 21.83
C SER A 154 16.64 15.11 21.41
N ASN A 155 17.23 15.12 20.20
CA ASN A 155 17.87 13.94 19.59
C ASN A 155 16.95 12.69 19.52
N GLN A 156 15.63 12.86 19.65
CA GLN A 156 14.64 11.78 19.62
C GLN A 156 13.96 11.62 18.25
N ILE A 157 14.47 12.28 17.21
CA ILE A 157 14.00 12.06 15.84
C ILE A 157 14.50 10.69 15.39
N VAL A 158 13.56 9.81 15.05
CA VAL A 158 13.85 8.44 14.63
C VAL A 158 13.44 8.25 13.18
N GLY A 159 14.30 7.66 12.38
CA GLY A 159 14.02 7.39 10.98
C GLY A 159 14.06 8.62 10.07
N GLN A 160 13.36 8.53 8.94
CA GLN A 160 13.45 9.50 7.86
C GLN A 160 12.38 10.60 7.99
N VAL A 161 12.79 11.84 7.81
CA VAL A 161 11.91 13.01 7.75
C VAL A 161 11.33 13.16 6.34
N TYR A 162 10.03 13.44 6.25
CA TYR A 162 9.33 13.62 4.98
C TYR A 162 8.80 15.04 4.85
N LEU A 163 9.13 15.71 3.75
CA LEU A 163 8.47 16.95 3.34
C LEU A 163 7.41 16.63 2.30
N ILE A 164 6.18 17.05 2.56
CA ILE A 164 5.06 16.91 1.65
C ILE A 164 4.68 18.29 1.14
N ASP A 165 5.07 18.55 -0.11
CA ASP A 165 4.50 19.62 -0.91
C ASP A 165 3.15 19.14 -1.48
N THR A 166 2.09 19.85 -1.13
CA THR A 166 0.71 19.49 -1.44
C THR A 166 0.27 20.00 -2.82
N TYR A 167 1.07 20.82 -3.51
CA TYR A 167 0.76 21.42 -4.83
C TYR A 167 -0.68 21.94 -4.96
N SER A 168 -1.26 22.41 -3.86
CA SER A 168 -2.67 22.80 -3.74
C SER A 168 -2.74 24.16 -3.08
N GLU A 169 -3.43 25.11 -3.71
CA GLU A 169 -3.67 26.44 -3.12
C GLU A 169 -4.51 26.37 -1.83
N LYS A 170 -5.17 25.23 -1.57
CA LYS A 170 -6.05 25.03 -0.42
C LYS A 170 -5.35 24.36 0.76
N MET A 171 -4.10 23.91 0.61
CA MET A 171 -3.37 23.23 1.68
C MET A 171 -1.92 23.69 1.72
N ALA A 172 -1.46 24.08 2.91
CA ALA A 172 -0.05 24.34 3.12
C ALA A 172 0.77 23.05 2.98
N SER A 173 2.01 23.19 2.52
CA SER A 173 3.01 22.13 2.62
C SER A 173 3.23 21.77 4.09
N PHE A 174 3.48 20.51 4.38
CA PHE A 174 3.72 20.04 5.75
C PHE A 174 4.84 19.01 5.81
N MET A 175 5.41 18.83 7.00
CA MET A 175 6.50 17.89 7.26
C MET A 175 6.06 16.83 8.25
N ILE A 176 6.48 15.58 8.03
CA ILE A 176 6.34 14.48 8.97
C ILE A 176 7.71 14.18 9.56
N VAL A 177 7.83 14.35 10.87
CA VAL A 177 9.04 14.04 11.64
C VAL A 177 8.70 12.87 12.56
N PRO A 178 9.20 11.66 12.30
CA PRO A 178 8.98 10.56 13.22
C PRO A 178 9.86 10.75 14.46
N VAL A 179 9.25 10.51 15.62
CA VAL A 179 9.89 10.69 16.94
C VAL A 179 9.80 9.40 17.75
N SER A 180 10.66 9.27 18.75
CA SER A 180 10.69 8.08 19.60
C SER A 180 9.39 7.90 20.41
N ASP A 181 9.15 6.66 20.85
CA ASP A 181 8.02 6.33 21.71
C ASP A 181 8.06 7.09 23.05
N ASP A 182 9.26 7.36 23.57
CA ASP A 182 9.45 8.09 24.82
C ASP A 182 8.98 9.55 24.69
N LEU A 183 9.34 10.21 23.59
CA LEU A 183 8.89 11.58 23.32
C LEU A 183 7.38 11.62 23.03
N THR A 184 6.86 10.61 22.34
CA THR A 184 5.42 10.47 22.08
C THR A 184 4.63 10.36 23.38
N ARG A 185 5.08 9.54 24.33
CA ARG A 185 4.43 9.41 25.65
C ARG A 185 4.46 10.71 26.44
N LEU A 186 5.58 11.43 26.39
CA LEU A 186 5.73 12.70 27.08
C LEU A 186 4.69 13.73 26.60
N PHE A 187 4.54 13.88 25.28
CA PHE A 187 3.52 14.79 24.74
C PHE A 187 2.09 14.31 25.01
N ALA A 188 1.83 13.01 24.91
CA ALA A 188 0.51 12.44 25.19
C ALA A 188 0.05 12.69 26.65
N MET A 189 0.97 12.78 27.60
CA MET A 189 0.66 13.10 29.01
C MET A 189 0.42 14.59 29.25
N GLN A 190 1.01 15.47 28.44
CA GLN A 190 1.04 16.92 28.67
C GLN A 190 0.03 17.70 27.83
N ARG A 191 -0.50 17.10 26.76
CA ARG A 191 -1.32 17.79 25.76
C ARG A 191 -2.74 17.30 25.72
N SER A 192 -3.63 18.20 25.31
CA SER A 192 -5.02 17.90 25.05
C SER A 192 -5.13 17.08 23.76
N LYS A 193 -5.88 15.99 23.87
CA LYS A 193 -6.28 15.18 22.73
C LYS A 193 -7.27 15.96 21.87
N ILE A 194 -7.10 15.93 20.55
CA ILE A 194 -8.00 16.52 19.56
C ILE A 194 -8.95 15.49 18.95
#